data_AF-A0A955PWF6-F1
#
_entry.id   AF-A0A955PWF6-F1
#
_cell.length_a   1.000
_cell.length_b   1.000
_cell.length_c   1.000
_cell.angle_alpha   90.00
_cell.angle_beta   90.00
_cell.angle_gamma   90.00
#
_symmetry.space_group_name_H-M   'P 1'
#
loop_
_entity.id
_entity.type
_entity.pdbx_description
1 polymer ?
#
loop_
_entity_poly.entity_id
_entity_poly.type
_entity_poly.pdbx_seq_one_letter_code
_entity_poly.pdbx_strand_id
1 'polypeptide(L)'
;MQTESTPHSSFPSLRFLSSEWAKVLGLLLMAWAALLGLYFPTAFSLVKTWSGSDTYGHGFLIFPISVYLAWRERHRLATLVPRANPWALLLLGGSAGVWFLGRVTSVIVAQQLAWITMFAGMVWALAGNKVTKVLLFPLAFLYLAVPVGADLVPPLQDFTAFFAVNALQLSGIPVFWEGRYFMTPSGSWHVAEACAGIRSLISGATLGVFFAGVVYRSWKRRVVFVLVVILVLILANGMRAYGIALFGYLVDHELAAGVDHLLGGWAFFSGVMFLLFGVGLAIHKPEPSLFKDKVRASSVGEADLSSQGGEWFRRGTQRRSFLQMAMVAGCGVGVVALAPLWVMALPPSPQTSLDPSPFTLAVSSPWHALSDYAGNWTPHFEGADTILIKSYTDGRREVHLFLAVYTQQQQGSELVSESNTLIDRNRWKLMSEGRRETLVENYPLTVRESYIRSEMAPRLVWSWYWLGGHMTSNAYVAKLLQAKTYLFGEAREGAVIGIAADYGYSSSEAVNVLEDFLQHTSFIQATNSAPKKSPFGD
;
A
#
# COMPACT_ATOMS: atom_id res chain seq x y z
N MET A 1 53.04 28.26 -44.75
CA MET A 1 52.73 27.29 -43.67
C MET A 1 51.82 27.98 -42.68
N GLN A 2 50.51 27.71 -42.78
CA GLN A 2 49.52 28.09 -41.78
C GLN A 2 49.57 27.03 -40.67
N THR A 3 49.77 27.43 -39.42
CA THR A 3 49.61 26.55 -38.27
C THR A 3 48.19 26.74 -37.72
N GLU A 4 47.32 25.77 -37.99
CA GLU A 4 46.00 25.67 -37.39
C GLU A 4 46.13 25.51 -35.87
N SER A 5 45.61 26.49 -35.13
CA SER A 5 45.38 26.36 -33.69
C SER A 5 44.11 25.54 -33.47
N THR A 6 44.27 24.27 -33.10
CA THR A 6 43.18 23.40 -32.66
C THR A 6 42.54 23.98 -31.38
N PRO A 7 41.20 24.10 -31.31
CA PRO A 7 40.54 24.46 -30.07
C PRO A 7 40.58 23.25 -29.14
N HIS A 8 41.38 23.32 -28.07
CA HIS A 8 41.31 22.37 -26.97
C HIS A 8 39.87 22.32 -26.44
N SER A 9 39.18 21.22 -26.73
CA SER A 9 37.94 20.82 -26.07
C SER A 9 38.24 20.57 -24.60
N SER A 10 38.08 21.60 -23.77
CA SER A 10 38.08 21.45 -22.32
C SER A 10 36.90 20.58 -21.93
N PHE A 11 37.21 19.36 -21.45
CA PHE A 11 36.24 18.56 -20.72
C PHE A 11 35.63 19.43 -19.62
N PRO A 12 34.30 19.51 -19.48
CA PRO A 12 33.67 20.32 -18.44
C PRO A 12 34.01 19.71 -17.08
N SER A 13 35.06 20.25 -16.45
CA SER A 13 35.48 19.85 -15.11
C SER A 13 34.31 20.01 -14.13
N LEU A 14 34.13 19.03 -13.25
CA LEU A 14 33.12 18.96 -12.19
C LEU A 14 33.26 20.04 -11.09
N ARG A 15 33.78 21.23 -11.40
CA ARG A 15 33.91 22.38 -10.49
C ARG A 15 32.57 23.12 -10.26
N PHE A 16 31.45 22.41 -10.23
CA PHE A 16 30.10 22.98 -10.25
C PHE A 16 29.41 23.13 -8.89
N LEU A 17 30.03 22.69 -7.79
CA LEU A 17 29.44 22.87 -6.46
C LEU A 17 30.17 24.01 -5.75
N SER A 18 29.50 25.15 -5.62
CA SER A 18 29.96 26.20 -4.71
C SER A 18 30.13 25.62 -3.29
N SER A 19 30.96 26.24 -2.44
CA SER A 19 31.20 25.74 -1.08
C SER A 19 29.90 25.61 -0.26
N GLU A 20 28.85 26.33 -0.62
CA GLU A 20 27.51 26.22 0.00
C GLU A 20 26.79 24.94 -0.40
N TRP A 21 26.86 24.52 -1.67
CA TRP A 21 26.28 23.25 -2.12
C TRP A 21 26.98 22.05 -1.48
N ALA A 22 28.30 22.09 -1.33
CA ALA A 22 29.06 21.02 -0.66
C ALA A 22 28.62 20.86 0.81
N LYS A 23 28.43 21.97 1.54
CA LYS A 23 27.93 21.95 2.93
C LYS A 23 26.53 21.38 3.02
N VAL A 24 25.61 21.81 2.15
CA VAL A 24 24.21 21.32 2.16
C VAL A 24 24.14 19.85 1.80
N LEU A 25 24.91 19.40 0.81
CA LEU A 25 24.98 17.98 0.47
C LEU A 25 25.54 17.15 1.63
N GLY A 26 26.59 17.63 2.32
CA GLY A 26 27.11 16.97 3.52
C GLY A 26 26.06 16.86 4.63
N LEU A 27 25.37 17.94 4.96
CA LEU A 27 24.29 17.94 5.95
C LEU A 27 23.13 17.03 5.54
N LEU A 28 22.76 17.03 4.26
CA LEU A 28 21.68 16.19 3.73
C LEU A 28 22.03 14.70 3.80
N LEU A 29 23.26 14.33 3.43
CA LEU A 29 23.74 12.95 3.53
C LEU A 29 23.76 12.47 4.99
N MET A 30 24.22 13.31 5.92
CA MET A 30 24.17 12.99 7.36
C MET A 30 22.73 12.85 7.86
N ALA A 31 21.82 13.75 7.46
CA ALA A 31 20.41 13.68 7.84
C ALA A 31 19.72 12.43 7.27
N TRP A 32 20.01 12.05 6.02
CA TRP A 32 19.50 10.82 5.43
C TRP A 32 20.10 9.56 6.05
N ALA A 33 21.38 9.57 6.43
CA ALA A 33 22.00 8.47 7.16
C ALA A 33 21.37 8.31 8.56
N ALA A 34 21.13 9.41 9.27
CA ALA A 34 20.41 9.39 10.55
C ALA A 34 18.98 8.89 10.38
N LEU A 35 18.25 9.36 9.36
CA LEU A 35 16.91 8.88 9.03
C LEU A 35 16.91 7.37 8.72
N LEU A 36 17.87 6.88 7.94
CA LEU A 36 18.00 5.46 7.62
C LEU A 36 18.29 4.63 8.87
N GLY A 37 19.16 5.11 9.77
CA GLY A 37 19.45 4.43 11.03
C GLY A 37 18.25 4.37 11.97
N LEU A 38 17.56 5.50 12.17
CA LEU A 38 16.38 5.61 13.05
C LEU A 38 15.18 4.78 12.54
N TYR A 39 15.06 4.62 11.23
CA TYR A 39 13.91 3.97 10.58
C TYR A 39 14.32 2.74 9.75
N PHE A 40 15.45 2.12 10.10
CA PHE A 40 15.99 0.99 9.35
C PHE A 40 14.98 -0.14 9.10
N PRO A 41 14.15 -0.57 10.08
CA PRO A 41 13.13 -1.60 9.84
C PRO A 41 12.12 -1.21 8.75
N THR A 42 11.70 0.05 8.71
CA THR A 42 10.76 0.55 7.68
C THR A 42 11.43 0.61 6.32
N ALA A 43 12.67 1.12 6.23
CA ALA A 43 13.42 1.14 4.97
C ALA A 43 13.69 -0.28 4.45
N PHE A 44 14.05 -1.21 5.34
CA PHE A 44 14.26 -2.62 5.00
C PHE A 44 12.96 -3.31 4.55
N SER A 45 11.81 -2.94 5.12
CA SER A 45 10.51 -3.49 4.70
C SER A 45 10.22 -3.24 3.22
N LEU A 46 10.58 -2.06 2.69
CA LEU A 46 10.42 -1.74 1.27
C LEU A 46 11.23 -2.70 0.40
N VAL A 47 12.51 -2.90 0.75
CA VAL A 47 13.40 -3.83 0.04
C VAL A 47 12.88 -5.26 0.09
N LYS A 48 12.43 -5.72 1.27
CA LYS A 48 11.83 -7.05 1.45
C LYS A 48 10.62 -7.25 0.54
N THR A 49 9.72 -6.26 0.46
CA THR A 49 8.55 -6.34 -0.42
C THR A 49 8.96 -6.35 -1.89
N TRP A 50 9.90 -5.51 -2.32
CA TRP A 50 10.35 -5.49 -3.71
C TRP A 50 11.06 -6.79 -4.12
N SER A 51 11.81 -7.42 -3.22
CA SER A 51 12.49 -8.69 -3.49
C SER A 51 11.58 -9.91 -3.44
N GLY A 52 10.55 -9.87 -2.59
CA GLY A 52 9.65 -11.00 -2.36
C GLY A 52 8.38 -10.97 -3.21
N SER A 53 8.11 -9.87 -3.90
CA SER A 53 6.89 -9.69 -4.69
C SER A 53 7.19 -9.38 -6.14
N ASP A 54 6.70 -10.25 -6.99
CA ASP A 54 6.65 -10.08 -8.44
C ASP A 54 5.95 -8.77 -8.86
N THR A 55 4.94 -8.34 -8.09
CA THR A 55 4.14 -7.14 -8.36
C THR A 55 4.89 -5.84 -8.15
N TYR A 56 5.77 -5.78 -7.15
CA TYR A 56 6.39 -4.53 -6.67
C TYR A 56 7.88 -4.39 -7.01
N GLY A 57 8.45 -5.32 -7.79
CA GLY A 57 9.86 -5.31 -8.16
C GLY A 57 10.33 -4.03 -8.88
N HIS A 58 9.42 -3.27 -9.51
CA HIS A 58 9.73 -1.97 -10.12
C HIS A 58 10.25 -0.93 -9.12
N GLY A 59 9.95 -1.10 -7.82
CA GLY A 59 10.37 -0.21 -6.74
C GLY A 59 11.88 0.03 -6.71
N PHE A 60 12.69 -0.98 -7.03
CA PHE A 60 14.15 -0.84 -7.12
C PHE A 60 14.60 0.21 -8.13
N LEU A 61 13.89 0.37 -9.25
CA LEU A 61 14.23 1.31 -10.32
C LEU A 61 13.86 2.75 -9.98
N ILE A 62 12.92 2.96 -9.04
CA ILE A 62 12.41 4.30 -8.70
C ILE A 62 13.52 5.20 -8.14
N PHE A 63 14.40 4.67 -7.29
CA PHE A 63 15.48 5.44 -6.67
C PHE A 63 16.54 5.89 -7.70
N PRO A 64 17.13 4.99 -8.53
CA PRO A 64 18.02 5.39 -9.62
C PRO A 64 17.38 6.38 -10.60
N ILE A 65 16.11 6.16 -10.98
CA ILE A 65 15.39 7.08 -11.87
C ILE A 65 15.23 8.46 -11.21
N SER A 66 14.90 8.52 -9.92
CA SER A 66 14.77 9.78 -9.19
C SER A 66 16.09 10.54 -9.12
N VAL A 67 17.22 9.85 -8.92
CA VAL A 67 18.56 10.44 -8.98
C VAL A 67 18.86 10.97 -10.38
N TYR A 68 18.56 10.20 -11.43
CA TYR A 68 18.71 10.66 -12.82
C TYR A 68 17.85 11.90 -13.11
N LEU A 69 16.59 11.92 -12.67
CA LEU A 69 15.68 13.05 -12.83
C LEU A 69 16.21 14.29 -12.10
N ALA A 70 16.75 14.14 -10.89
CA ALA A 70 17.41 15.23 -10.17
C ALA A 70 18.68 15.71 -10.90
N TRP A 71 19.48 14.80 -11.45
CA TRP A 71 20.68 15.12 -12.21
C TRP A 71 20.37 15.90 -13.51
N ARG A 72 19.25 15.59 -14.18
CA ARG A 72 18.78 16.34 -15.35
C ARG A 72 18.54 17.83 -15.04
N GLU A 73 18.19 18.15 -13.80
CA GLU A 73 17.92 19.51 -13.33
C GLU A 73 19.19 20.27 -12.86
N ARG A 74 20.38 19.65 -12.91
CA ARG A 74 21.65 20.22 -12.41
C ARG A 74 21.93 21.65 -12.87
N HIS A 75 21.61 21.98 -14.12
CA HIS A 75 21.90 23.30 -14.68
C HIS A 75 20.99 24.36 -14.07
N ARG A 76 19.72 24.03 -13.80
CA ARG A 76 18.79 24.90 -13.07
C ARG A 76 19.19 25.02 -11.60
N LEU A 77 19.60 23.91 -10.97
CA LEU A 77 20.06 23.89 -9.58
C LEU A 77 21.33 24.74 -9.38
N ALA A 78 22.27 24.73 -10.33
CA ALA A 78 23.48 25.52 -10.27
C ALA A 78 23.23 27.05 -10.23
N THR A 79 22.07 27.51 -10.73
CA THR A 79 21.67 28.93 -10.66
C THR A 79 21.05 29.33 -9.31
N LEU A 80 20.79 28.35 -8.42
CA LEU A 80 20.13 28.56 -7.15
C LEU A 80 21.12 28.52 -5.99
N VAL A 81 20.81 29.30 -4.95
CA VAL A 81 21.50 29.27 -3.67
C VAL A 81 20.60 28.53 -2.67
N PRO A 82 21.04 27.39 -2.12
CA PRO A 82 20.31 26.69 -1.06
C PRO A 82 20.08 27.59 0.15
N ARG A 83 18.88 27.53 0.74
CA ARG A 83 18.55 28.24 1.98
C ARG A 83 17.64 27.36 2.82
N ALA A 84 18.05 27.06 4.05
CA ALA A 84 17.23 26.25 4.93
C ALA A 84 15.84 26.86 5.14
N ASN A 85 14.83 26.00 5.26
CA ASN A 85 13.45 26.39 5.52
C ASN A 85 12.91 25.67 6.76
N PRO A 86 12.81 26.34 7.92
CA PRO A 86 12.33 25.71 9.15
C PRO A 86 10.86 25.29 9.08
N TRP A 87 10.05 25.84 8.16
CA TRP A 87 8.66 25.38 7.98
C TRP A 87 8.57 23.92 7.56
N ALA A 88 9.62 23.36 6.96
CA ALA A 88 9.69 21.94 6.65
C ALA A 88 9.68 21.05 7.92
N LEU A 89 10.04 21.58 9.09
CA LEU A 89 9.98 20.85 10.36
C LEU A 89 8.54 20.45 10.72
N LEU A 90 7.53 21.23 10.32
CA LEU A 90 6.12 20.83 10.50
C LEU A 90 5.76 19.61 9.65
N LEU A 91 6.22 19.56 8.40
CA LEU A 91 6.04 18.38 7.55
C LEU A 91 6.78 17.17 8.13
N LEU A 92 8.01 17.36 8.60
CA LEU A 92 8.79 16.29 9.22
C LEU A 92 8.12 15.77 10.50
N GLY A 93 7.65 16.65 11.38
CA GLY A 93 6.92 16.28 12.60
C GLY A 93 5.59 15.60 12.31
N GLY A 94 4.82 16.12 11.37
CA GLY A 94 3.58 15.48 10.91
C GLY A 94 3.83 14.10 10.31
N SER A 95 4.87 13.95 9.49
CA SER A 95 5.26 12.65 8.91
C SER A 95 5.73 11.67 9.98
N ALA A 96 6.52 12.12 10.96
CA ALA A 96 6.92 11.30 12.10
C ALA A 96 5.69 10.85 12.93
N GLY A 97 4.68 11.72 13.09
CA GLY A 97 3.40 11.37 13.71
C GLY A 97 2.60 10.34 12.91
N VAL A 98 2.54 10.47 11.57
CA VAL A 98 1.93 9.45 10.69
C VAL A 98 2.68 8.13 10.79
N TRP A 99 4.02 8.16 10.82
CA TRP A 99 4.81 6.95 11.02
C TRP A 99 4.52 6.30 12.38
N PHE A 100 4.45 7.10 13.45
CA PHE A 100 4.11 6.63 14.80
C PHE A 100 2.75 5.93 14.80
N LEU A 101 1.72 6.57 14.25
CA LEU A 101 0.38 5.99 14.09
C LEU A 101 0.43 4.70 13.28
N GLY A 102 1.14 4.69 12.15
CA GLY A 102 1.34 3.49 11.34
C GLY A 102 2.10 2.38 12.08
N ARG A 103 3.00 2.72 13.01
CA ARG A 103 3.74 1.74 13.82
C ARG A 103 2.86 1.11 14.90
N VAL A 104 2.06 1.90 15.61
CA VAL A 104 1.18 1.39 16.69
C VAL A 104 -0.06 0.68 16.16
N THR A 105 -0.48 0.97 14.93
CA THR A 105 -1.58 0.26 14.24
C THR A 105 -1.09 -0.83 13.29
N SER A 106 0.23 -1.05 13.20
CA SER A 106 0.86 -1.97 12.23
C SER A 106 0.48 -1.72 10.76
N VAL A 107 0.14 -0.47 10.38
CA VAL A 107 -0.10 -0.08 8.99
C VAL A 107 1.23 0.26 8.33
N ILE A 108 1.86 -0.75 7.71
CA ILE A 108 3.20 -0.63 7.12
C ILE A 108 3.27 0.39 5.98
N VAL A 109 2.24 0.47 5.13
CA VAL A 109 2.18 1.42 4.01
C VAL A 109 2.24 2.87 4.51
N ALA A 110 1.58 3.18 5.63
CA ALA A 110 1.63 4.50 6.24
C ALA A 110 3.04 4.83 6.76
N GLN A 111 3.72 3.85 7.36
CA GLN A 111 5.12 3.99 7.79
C GLN A 111 6.04 4.27 6.59
N GLN A 112 5.88 3.54 5.48
CA GLN A 112 6.69 3.70 4.28
C GLN A 112 6.45 5.05 3.58
N LEU A 113 5.19 5.49 3.45
CA LEU A 113 4.84 6.81 2.92
C LEU A 113 5.43 7.93 3.79
N ALA A 114 5.30 7.81 5.11
CA ALA A 114 5.88 8.78 6.04
C ALA A 114 7.41 8.84 5.91
N TRP A 115 8.08 7.69 5.76
CA TRP A 115 9.53 7.64 5.57
C TRP A 115 9.99 8.34 4.29
N ILE A 116 9.33 8.09 3.15
CA ILE A 116 9.62 8.80 1.89
C ILE A 116 9.33 10.30 2.02
N THR A 117 8.25 10.67 2.72
CA THR A 117 7.91 12.07 2.99
C THR A 117 8.98 12.75 3.83
N MET A 118 9.51 12.09 4.86
CA MET A 118 10.64 12.59 5.66
C MET A 118 11.91 12.71 4.83
N PHE A 119 12.22 11.71 4.00
CA PHE A 119 13.37 11.74 3.09
C PHE A 119 13.33 12.96 2.15
N ALA A 120 12.19 13.19 1.50
CA ALA A 120 11.99 14.37 0.64
C ALA A 120 11.90 15.68 1.46
N GLY A 121 11.32 15.62 2.65
CA GLY A 121 11.21 16.74 3.59
C GLY A 121 12.56 17.26 4.05
N MET A 122 13.58 16.41 4.20
CA MET A 122 14.95 16.83 4.51
C MET A 122 15.55 17.70 3.40
N VAL A 123 15.25 17.40 2.13
CA VAL A 123 15.65 18.28 1.01
C VAL A 123 14.99 19.64 1.15
N TRP A 124 13.70 19.68 1.53
CA TRP A 124 13.00 20.93 1.74
C TRP A 124 13.51 21.73 2.94
N ALA A 125 13.82 21.05 4.05
CA ALA A 125 14.35 21.66 5.26
C ALA A 125 15.73 22.29 5.02
N LEU A 126 16.62 21.61 4.28
CA LEU A 126 18.02 22.03 4.13
C LEU A 126 18.27 22.86 2.87
N ALA A 127 17.68 22.49 1.74
CA ALA A 127 17.91 23.16 0.46
C ALA A 127 16.88 24.27 0.16
N GLY A 128 15.70 24.20 0.79
CA GLY A 128 14.69 25.26 0.77
C GLY A 128 13.75 25.24 -0.42
N ASN A 129 12.78 26.18 -0.38
CA ASN A 129 11.66 26.27 -1.32
C ASN A 129 12.05 26.24 -2.80
N LYS A 130 13.07 27.01 -3.20
CA LYS A 130 13.45 27.14 -4.61
C LYS A 130 14.03 25.84 -5.16
N VAL A 131 14.90 25.19 -4.38
CA VAL A 131 15.53 23.92 -4.77
C VAL A 131 14.48 22.80 -4.80
N THR A 132 13.65 22.70 -3.76
CA THR A 132 12.57 21.68 -3.71
C THR A 132 11.57 21.84 -4.85
N LYS A 133 11.24 23.07 -5.26
CA LYS A 133 10.36 23.29 -6.44
C LYS A 133 10.97 22.75 -7.73
N VAL A 134 12.29 22.87 -7.92
CA VAL A 134 12.98 22.28 -9.07
C VAL A 134 13.00 20.75 -8.97
N LEU A 135 13.19 20.22 -7.76
CA LEU A 135 13.24 18.78 -7.48
C LEU A 135 11.88 18.14 -7.21
N LEU A 136 10.77 18.87 -7.34
CA LEU A 136 9.44 18.38 -6.93
C LEU A 136 9.06 17.11 -7.68
N PHE A 137 9.34 17.05 -8.99
CA PHE A 137 9.06 15.86 -9.78
C PHE A 137 9.95 14.66 -9.39
N PRO A 138 11.30 14.78 -9.32
CA PRO A 138 12.16 13.72 -8.78
C PRO A 138 11.73 13.23 -7.38
N LEU A 139 11.37 14.13 -6.48
CA LEU A 139 10.96 13.78 -5.11
C LEU A 139 9.58 13.14 -5.06
N ALA A 140 8.63 13.61 -5.86
CA ALA A 140 7.31 12.99 -5.99
C ALA A 140 7.39 11.60 -6.64
N PHE A 141 8.34 11.38 -7.54
CA PHE A 141 8.54 10.09 -8.20
C PHE A 141 8.91 8.99 -7.19
N LEU A 142 9.60 9.33 -6.08
CA LEU A 142 9.93 8.38 -5.00
C LEU A 142 8.70 7.70 -4.40
N TYR A 143 7.53 8.36 -4.36
CA TYR A 143 6.32 7.78 -3.78
C TYR A 143 5.82 6.55 -4.57
N LEU A 144 6.19 6.41 -5.85
CA LEU A 144 5.88 5.24 -6.66
C LEU A 144 6.67 3.98 -6.26
N ALA A 145 7.67 4.14 -5.37
CA ALA A 145 8.38 3.01 -4.77
C ALA A 145 7.60 2.34 -3.64
N VAL A 146 6.60 3.03 -3.06
CA VAL A 146 5.80 2.44 -1.98
C VAL A 146 4.86 1.39 -2.56
N PRO A 147 4.88 0.14 -2.05
CA PRO A 147 3.97 -0.92 -2.47
C PRO A 147 2.53 -0.60 -2.02
N VAL A 148 1.78 0.10 -2.86
CA VAL A 148 0.36 0.40 -2.68
C VAL A 148 -0.47 -0.30 -3.76
N GLY A 149 -1.74 -0.60 -3.46
CA GLY A 149 -2.70 -1.09 -4.44
C GLY A 149 -3.11 -2.55 -4.30
N ALA A 150 -2.74 -3.24 -3.21
CA ALA A 150 -3.26 -4.58 -2.91
C ALA A 150 -4.79 -4.60 -2.87
N ASP A 151 -5.41 -3.58 -2.27
CA ASP A 151 -6.87 -3.40 -2.23
C ASP A 151 -7.53 -3.19 -3.60
N LEU A 152 -6.76 -2.90 -4.65
CA LEU A 152 -7.27 -2.80 -6.02
C LEU A 152 -7.41 -4.18 -6.68
N VAL A 153 -6.81 -5.23 -6.13
CA VAL A 153 -6.89 -6.58 -6.71
C VAL A 153 -8.36 -7.06 -6.80
N PRO A 154 -9.17 -7.04 -5.73
CA PRO A 154 -10.57 -7.45 -5.80
C PRO A 154 -11.40 -6.71 -6.88
N PRO A 155 -11.46 -5.36 -6.93
CA PRO A 155 -12.24 -4.67 -7.94
C PRO A 155 -11.69 -4.88 -9.37
N LEU A 156 -10.38 -5.08 -9.54
CA LEU A 156 -9.80 -5.41 -10.84
C LEU A 156 -10.18 -6.83 -11.29
N GLN A 157 -10.27 -7.80 -10.38
CA GLN A 157 -10.78 -9.14 -10.69
C GLN A 157 -12.25 -9.07 -11.11
N ASP A 158 -13.07 -8.33 -10.37
CA ASP A 158 -14.50 -8.16 -10.65
C ASP A 158 -14.71 -7.53 -12.04
N PHE A 159 -13.95 -6.47 -12.35
CA PHE A 159 -13.96 -5.86 -13.68
C PHE A 159 -13.49 -6.82 -14.77
N THR A 160 -12.43 -7.58 -14.51
CA THR A 160 -11.87 -8.53 -15.49
C THR A 160 -12.86 -9.67 -15.78
N ALA A 161 -13.54 -10.19 -14.76
CA ALA A 161 -14.61 -11.18 -14.91
C ALA A 161 -15.78 -10.60 -15.72
N PHE A 162 -16.26 -9.41 -15.34
CA PHE A 162 -17.30 -8.70 -16.07
C PHE A 162 -16.93 -8.53 -17.55
N PHE A 163 -15.73 -8.03 -17.85
CA PHE A 163 -15.27 -7.81 -19.21
C PHE A 163 -15.21 -9.11 -20.01
N ALA A 164 -14.58 -10.14 -19.45
CA ALA A 164 -14.38 -11.41 -20.14
C ALA A 164 -15.71 -12.11 -20.44
N VAL A 165 -16.63 -12.16 -19.47
CA VAL A 165 -17.95 -12.78 -19.64
C VAL A 165 -18.76 -12.05 -20.71
N ASN A 166 -18.83 -10.72 -20.66
CA ASN A 166 -19.56 -9.94 -21.68
C ASN A 166 -18.94 -10.12 -23.07
N ALA A 167 -17.61 -10.14 -23.18
CA ALA A 167 -16.93 -10.37 -24.45
C ALA A 167 -17.18 -11.79 -25.00
N LEU A 168 -17.22 -12.83 -24.15
CA LEU A 168 -17.57 -14.20 -24.55
C LEU A 168 -19.03 -14.28 -25.04
N GLN A 169 -19.96 -13.66 -24.32
CA GLN A 169 -21.38 -13.61 -24.71
C GLN A 169 -21.58 -12.88 -26.03
N LEU A 170 -20.87 -11.76 -26.24
CA LEU A 170 -20.86 -11.03 -27.53
C LEU A 170 -20.32 -11.90 -28.67
N SER A 171 -19.41 -12.82 -28.39
CA SER A 171 -18.89 -13.81 -29.35
C SER A 171 -19.80 -15.03 -29.53
N GLY A 172 -20.99 -15.05 -28.91
CA GLY A 172 -21.99 -16.11 -29.04
C GLY A 172 -21.73 -17.33 -28.16
N ILE A 173 -20.80 -17.26 -27.20
CA ILE A 173 -20.48 -18.37 -26.30
C ILE A 173 -21.42 -18.29 -25.09
N PRO A 174 -22.17 -19.35 -24.76
CA PRO A 174 -23.00 -19.38 -23.57
C PRO A 174 -22.11 -19.44 -22.32
N VAL A 175 -22.35 -18.53 -21.37
CA VAL A 175 -21.56 -18.42 -20.14
C VAL A 175 -22.49 -18.31 -18.93
N PHE A 176 -22.28 -19.17 -17.94
CA PHE A 176 -22.84 -18.98 -16.60
C PHE A 176 -21.84 -18.18 -15.74
N TRP A 177 -22.31 -17.18 -15.00
CA TRP A 177 -21.45 -16.23 -14.28
C TRP A 177 -21.90 -16.05 -12.82
N GLU A 178 -20.98 -16.26 -11.88
CA GLU A 178 -21.20 -16.07 -10.45
C GLU A 178 -19.94 -15.44 -9.83
N GLY A 179 -20.00 -14.15 -9.52
CA GLY A 179 -18.89 -13.41 -8.90
C GLY A 179 -17.62 -13.39 -9.78
N ARG A 180 -16.52 -13.99 -9.30
CA ARG A 180 -15.24 -14.10 -10.04
C ARG A 180 -15.09 -15.43 -10.80
N TYR A 181 -16.10 -16.28 -10.74
CA TYR A 181 -16.16 -17.58 -11.41
C TYR A 181 -17.12 -17.53 -12.58
N PHE A 182 -16.75 -18.15 -13.69
CA PHE A 182 -17.65 -18.31 -14.84
C PHE A 182 -17.42 -19.65 -15.53
N MET A 183 -18.46 -20.21 -16.14
CA MET A 183 -18.44 -21.52 -16.77
C MET A 183 -18.87 -21.43 -18.22
N THR A 184 -18.11 -22.11 -19.07
CA THR A 184 -18.35 -22.29 -20.51
C THR A 184 -18.62 -23.77 -20.78
N PRO A 185 -19.17 -24.16 -21.94
CA PRO A 185 -19.35 -25.57 -22.28
C PRO A 185 -18.04 -26.38 -22.27
N SER A 186 -16.91 -25.71 -22.52
CA SER A 186 -15.60 -26.36 -22.50
C SER A 186 -15.05 -26.54 -21.08
N GLY A 187 -15.44 -25.71 -20.11
CA GLY A 187 -14.92 -25.81 -18.74
C GLY A 187 -15.22 -24.60 -17.84
N SER A 188 -14.77 -24.69 -16.58
CA SER A 188 -14.91 -23.64 -15.56
C SER A 188 -13.67 -22.77 -15.44
N TRP A 189 -13.88 -21.47 -15.29
CA TRP A 189 -12.85 -20.44 -15.20
C TRP A 189 -12.97 -19.63 -13.92
N HIS A 190 -11.85 -19.16 -13.41
CA HIS A 190 -11.77 -18.27 -12.26
C HIS A 190 -10.74 -17.18 -12.50
N VAL A 191 -11.11 -15.92 -12.26
CA VAL A 191 -10.16 -14.81 -12.32
C VAL A 191 -9.31 -14.81 -11.05
N ALA A 192 -8.22 -15.58 -11.06
CA ALA A 192 -7.25 -15.61 -9.96
C ALA A 192 -6.60 -14.23 -9.72
N GLU A 193 -6.01 -14.01 -8.55
CA GLU A 193 -5.36 -12.73 -8.20
C GLU A 193 -4.24 -12.36 -9.19
N ALA A 194 -3.53 -13.35 -9.71
CA ALA A 194 -2.52 -13.17 -10.76
C ALA A 194 -3.12 -12.61 -12.07
N CYS A 195 -4.40 -12.87 -12.35
CA CYS A 195 -5.11 -12.38 -13.52
C CYS A 195 -5.81 -11.02 -13.30
N ALA A 196 -5.72 -10.44 -12.11
CA ALA A 196 -6.25 -9.10 -11.84
C ALA A 196 -5.51 -7.99 -12.62
N GLY A 197 -4.32 -8.27 -13.14
CA GLY A 197 -3.55 -7.30 -13.94
C GLY A 197 -2.83 -6.22 -13.13
N ILE A 198 -2.85 -6.32 -11.79
CA ILE A 198 -2.27 -5.31 -10.89
C ILE A 198 -0.78 -5.06 -11.16
N ARG A 199 -0.01 -6.11 -11.48
CA ARG A 199 1.43 -6.03 -11.80
C ARG A 199 1.69 -5.14 -13.00
N SER A 200 0.98 -5.40 -14.11
CA SER A 200 1.08 -4.61 -15.34
C SER A 200 0.55 -3.19 -15.13
N LEU A 201 -0.51 -3.02 -14.33
CA LEU A 201 -1.09 -1.72 -14.02
C LEU A 201 -0.11 -0.82 -13.27
N ILE A 202 0.46 -1.27 -12.15
CA ILE A 202 1.39 -0.48 -11.32
C ILE A 202 2.67 -0.17 -12.09
N SER A 203 3.27 -1.16 -12.73
CA SER A 203 4.51 -0.98 -13.50
C SER A 203 4.29 -0.05 -14.71
N GLY A 204 3.20 -0.26 -15.45
CA GLY A 204 2.85 0.57 -16.60
C GLY A 204 2.46 2.00 -16.23
N ALA A 205 1.71 2.19 -15.14
CA ALA A 205 1.40 3.52 -14.62
C ALA A 205 2.67 4.27 -14.18
N THR A 206 3.61 3.57 -13.53
CA THR A 206 4.92 4.13 -13.15
C THR A 206 5.70 4.63 -14.38
N LEU A 207 5.79 3.80 -15.42
CA LEU A 207 6.43 4.19 -16.68
C LEU A 207 5.66 5.34 -17.36
N GLY A 208 4.34 5.33 -17.30
CA GLY A 208 3.48 6.40 -17.79
C GLY A 208 3.75 7.75 -17.10
N VAL A 209 3.92 7.74 -15.77
CA VAL A 209 4.28 8.95 -14.99
C VAL A 209 5.68 9.43 -15.37
N PHE A 210 6.64 8.51 -15.49
CA PHE A 210 7.99 8.84 -15.94
C PHE A 210 7.97 9.49 -17.33
N PHE A 211 7.36 8.83 -18.31
CA PHE A 211 7.22 9.32 -19.68
C PHE A 211 6.54 10.69 -19.72
N ALA A 212 5.39 10.82 -19.06
CA ALA A 212 4.64 12.07 -19.02
C ALA A 212 5.46 13.22 -18.43
N GLY A 213 6.17 12.97 -17.32
CA GLY A 213 7.00 13.97 -16.67
C GLY A 213 8.20 14.42 -17.50
N VAL A 214 8.76 13.51 -18.32
CA VAL A 214 9.90 13.78 -19.18
C VAL A 214 9.50 14.50 -20.47
N VAL A 215 8.39 14.07 -21.09
CA VAL A 215 7.96 14.48 -22.44
C VAL A 215 7.05 15.71 -22.40
N TYR A 216 6.07 15.76 -21.49
CA TYR A 216 5.09 16.85 -21.46
C TYR A 216 5.49 17.98 -20.52
N ARG A 217 5.30 19.23 -20.94
CA ARG A 217 5.42 20.42 -20.09
C ARG A 217 4.14 20.75 -19.32
N SER A 218 2.99 20.53 -19.95
CA SER A 218 1.68 20.85 -19.37
C SER A 218 1.26 19.79 -18.33
N TRP A 219 0.97 20.22 -17.10
CA TRP A 219 0.47 19.33 -16.04
C TRP A 219 -0.83 18.62 -16.44
N LYS A 220 -1.73 19.31 -17.16
CA LYS A 220 -2.98 18.72 -17.67
C LYS A 220 -2.69 17.55 -18.61
N ARG A 221 -1.78 17.72 -19.58
CA ARG A 221 -1.37 16.65 -20.50
C ARG A 221 -0.72 15.48 -19.75
N ARG A 222 0.06 15.74 -18.69
CA ARG A 222 0.64 14.68 -17.86
C ARG A 222 -0.43 13.82 -17.21
N VAL A 223 -1.37 14.47 -16.51
CA VAL A 223 -2.46 13.78 -15.81
C VAL A 223 -3.33 13.00 -16.81
N VAL A 224 -3.76 13.63 -17.91
CA VAL A 224 -4.56 12.96 -18.93
C VAL A 224 -3.85 11.74 -19.51
N PHE A 225 -2.55 11.87 -19.83
CA PHE A 225 -1.80 10.74 -20.36
C PHE A 225 -1.71 9.58 -19.36
N VAL A 226 -1.43 9.86 -18.08
CA VAL A 226 -1.38 8.82 -17.04
C VAL A 226 -2.73 8.14 -16.85
N LEU A 227 -3.84 8.91 -16.87
CA LEU A 227 -5.19 8.34 -16.80
C LEU A 227 -5.51 7.45 -18.00
N VAL A 228 -5.10 7.85 -19.21
CA VAL A 228 -5.25 7.03 -20.43
C VAL A 228 -4.43 5.74 -20.31
N VAL A 229 -3.18 5.82 -19.82
CA VAL A 229 -2.34 4.63 -19.59
C VAL A 229 -3.03 3.66 -18.62
N ILE A 230 -3.53 4.15 -17.48
CA ILE A 230 -4.25 3.36 -16.49
C ILE A 230 -5.48 2.68 -17.11
N LEU A 231 -6.32 3.46 -17.80
CA LEU A 231 -7.54 2.95 -18.43
C LEU A 231 -7.24 1.88 -19.48
N VAL A 232 -6.28 2.16 -20.38
CA VAL A 232 -5.91 1.23 -21.44
C VAL A 232 -5.32 -0.05 -20.86
N LEU A 233 -4.53 0.02 -19.77
CA LEU A 233 -3.99 -1.17 -19.11
C LEU A 233 -5.08 -2.05 -18.46
N ILE A 234 -6.09 -1.43 -17.84
CA ILE A 234 -7.23 -2.16 -17.27
C ILE A 234 -8.02 -2.86 -18.38
N LEU A 235 -8.32 -2.15 -19.47
CA LEU A 235 -9.02 -2.73 -20.63
C LEU A 235 -8.20 -3.82 -21.32
N ALA A 236 -6.90 -3.59 -21.49
CA ALA A 236 -5.99 -4.57 -22.08
C ALA A 236 -5.91 -5.85 -21.24
N ASN A 237 -5.95 -5.75 -19.90
CA ASN A 237 -6.03 -6.93 -19.03
C ASN A 237 -7.35 -7.70 -19.22
N GLY A 238 -8.49 -7.00 -19.32
CA GLY A 238 -9.78 -7.61 -19.65
C GLY A 238 -9.74 -8.34 -20.99
N MET A 239 -9.18 -7.70 -22.02
CA MET A 239 -8.99 -8.31 -23.35
C MET A 239 -8.08 -9.55 -23.30
N ARG A 240 -7.03 -9.52 -22.48
CA ARG A 240 -6.15 -10.68 -22.27
C ARG A 240 -6.92 -11.83 -21.63
N ALA A 241 -7.66 -11.58 -20.55
CA ALA A 241 -8.43 -12.62 -19.87
C ALA A 241 -9.51 -13.23 -20.78
N TYR A 242 -10.21 -12.40 -21.55
CA TYR A 242 -11.11 -12.83 -22.61
C TYR A 242 -10.40 -13.72 -23.64
N GLY A 243 -9.24 -13.29 -24.14
CA GLY A 243 -8.47 -14.03 -25.14
C GLY A 243 -8.05 -15.42 -24.67
N ILE A 244 -7.66 -15.56 -23.39
CA ILE A 244 -7.31 -16.86 -22.78
C ILE A 244 -8.55 -17.77 -22.70
N ALA A 245 -9.68 -17.24 -22.20
CA ALA A 245 -10.92 -18.02 -22.08
C ALA A 245 -11.49 -18.43 -23.45
N LEU A 246 -11.43 -17.53 -24.44
CA LEU A 246 -11.81 -17.82 -25.82
C LEU A 246 -10.90 -18.89 -26.43
N PHE A 247 -9.59 -18.78 -26.22
CA PHE A 247 -8.64 -19.75 -26.74
C PHE A 247 -8.89 -21.15 -26.17
N GLY A 248 -9.12 -21.28 -24.86
CA GLY A 248 -9.50 -22.55 -24.24
C GLY A 248 -10.88 -23.08 -24.60
N TYR A 249 -11.75 -22.25 -25.21
CA TYR A 249 -12.98 -22.72 -25.84
C TYR A 249 -12.75 -23.27 -27.25
N LEU A 250 -11.83 -22.67 -28.02
CA LEU A 250 -11.58 -23.01 -29.42
C LEU A 250 -10.56 -24.14 -29.62
N VAL A 251 -9.59 -24.25 -28.72
CA VAL A 251 -8.50 -25.22 -28.75
C VAL A 251 -8.50 -25.91 -27.39
N ASP A 252 -8.61 -27.24 -27.40
CA ASP A 252 -8.76 -28.12 -26.23
C ASP A 252 -8.03 -27.62 -24.95
N HIS A 253 -8.71 -27.71 -23.80
CA HIS A 253 -8.35 -27.02 -22.53
C HIS A 253 -6.90 -27.23 -22.07
N GLU A 254 -6.29 -28.38 -22.36
CA GLU A 254 -4.91 -28.71 -21.93
C GLU A 254 -3.82 -27.90 -22.66
N LEU A 255 -4.05 -27.47 -23.90
CA LEU A 255 -3.09 -26.65 -24.65
C LEU A 255 -3.18 -25.16 -24.27
N ALA A 256 -4.34 -24.70 -23.80
CA ALA A 256 -4.55 -23.31 -23.37
C ALA A 256 -3.73 -22.95 -22.12
N ALA A 257 -3.57 -23.90 -21.19
CA ALA A 257 -2.72 -23.72 -20.00
C ALA A 257 -1.23 -23.54 -20.34
N GLY A 258 -0.75 -24.14 -21.44
CA GLY A 258 0.62 -23.97 -21.93
C GLY A 258 0.86 -22.64 -22.67
N VAL A 259 -0.18 -22.10 -23.34
CA VAL A 259 -0.13 -20.80 -24.03
C VAL A 259 -0.08 -19.62 -23.05
N ASP A 260 -0.47 -19.82 -21.79
CA ASP A 260 -0.35 -18.82 -20.72
C ASP A 260 1.12 -18.35 -20.49
N HIS A 261 2.09 -19.19 -20.86
CA HIS A 261 3.52 -18.84 -20.86
C HIS A 261 4.02 -18.21 -22.19
N LEU A 262 3.35 -18.44 -23.33
CA LEU A 262 3.77 -18.01 -24.69
C LEU A 262 3.08 -16.72 -25.18
N LEU A 263 1.82 -16.47 -24.81
CA LEU A 263 1.18 -15.13 -24.85
C LEU A 263 1.59 -14.29 -23.62
N GLY A 264 2.79 -14.57 -23.11
CA GLY A 264 3.31 -14.13 -21.82
C GLY A 264 3.06 -12.66 -21.58
N GLY A 265 2.51 -12.34 -20.41
CA GLY A 265 2.03 -11.00 -20.06
C GLY A 265 3.03 -9.88 -20.37
N TRP A 266 4.35 -10.17 -20.40
CA TRP A 266 5.38 -9.21 -20.81
C TRP A 266 5.32 -8.78 -22.28
N ALA A 267 5.09 -9.69 -23.24
CA ALA A 267 5.03 -9.35 -24.67
C ALA A 267 3.78 -8.50 -24.96
N PHE A 268 2.63 -8.93 -24.45
CA PHE A 268 1.37 -8.18 -24.56
C PHE A 268 1.48 -6.80 -23.90
N PHE A 269 2.00 -6.75 -22.66
CA PHE A 269 2.26 -5.51 -21.95
C PHE A 269 3.20 -4.58 -22.71
N SER A 270 4.30 -5.10 -23.24
CA SER A 270 5.29 -4.32 -23.99
C SER A 270 4.69 -3.76 -25.27
N GLY A 271 3.86 -4.52 -25.98
CA GLY A 271 3.12 -4.05 -27.16
C GLY A 271 2.16 -2.90 -26.81
N VAL A 272 1.37 -3.06 -25.75
CA VAL A 272 0.45 -2.02 -25.27
C VAL A 272 1.21 -0.76 -24.86
N MET A 273 2.31 -0.89 -24.11
CA MET A 273 3.16 0.23 -23.71
C MET A 273 3.81 0.93 -24.92
N PHE A 274 4.31 0.16 -25.88
CA PHE A 274 4.91 0.70 -27.10
C PHE A 274 3.91 1.55 -27.88
N LEU A 275 2.68 1.06 -28.06
CA LEU A 275 1.61 1.81 -28.71
C LEU A 275 1.25 3.08 -27.93
N LEU A 276 1.10 3.00 -26.61
CA LEU A 276 0.80 4.17 -25.77
C LEU A 276 1.88 5.25 -25.85
N PHE A 277 3.16 4.87 -25.82
CA PHE A 277 4.26 5.82 -25.97
C PHE A 277 4.35 6.36 -27.40
N GLY A 278 4.14 5.53 -28.42
CA GLY A 278 4.08 5.97 -29.82
C GLY A 278 2.99 7.03 -30.05
N VAL A 279 1.78 6.77 -29.55
CA VAL A 279 0.65 7.73 -29.59
C VAL A 279 0.98 8.98 -28.77
N GLY A 280 1.57 8.82 -27.58
CA GLY A 280 1.99 9.95 -26.74
C GLY A 280 3.01 10.87 -27.43
N LEU A 281 3.99 10.28 -28.13
CA LEU A 281 4.96 11.03 -28.94
C LEU A 281 4.31 11.68 -30.16
N ALA A 282 3.40 11.00 -30.85
CA ALA A 282 2.71 11.54 -32.03
C ALA A 282 1.82 12.75 -31.68
N ILE A 283 1.16 12.71 -30.51
CA ILE A 283 0.35 13.84 -30.00
C ILE A 283 1.25 15.00 -29.52
N HIS A 284 2.49 14.71 -29.15
CA HIS A 284 3.47 15.71 -28.78
C HIS A 284 4.00 16.47 -30.01
N LYS A 285 3.26 17.48 -30.47
CA LYS A 285 3.84 18.49 -31.37
C LYS A 285 4.95 19.22 -30.61
N PRO A 286 6.22 19.17 -31.07
CA PRO A 286 7.29 19.92 -30.43
C PRO A 286 6.97 21.40 -30.58
N GLU A 287 6.59 22.05 -29.48
CA GLU A 287 6.43 23.50 -29.52
C GLU A 287 7.81 24.12 -29.73
N PRO A 288 7.95 25.02 -30.74
CA PRO A 288 9.21 25.68 -31.01
C PRO A 288 9.69 26.36 -29.73
N SER A 289 10.95 26.15 -29.40
CA SER A 289 11.54 26.66 -28.18
C SER A 289 11.51 28.20 -28.18
N LEU A 290 10.53 28.81 -27.51
CA LEU A 290 10.54 30.23 -27.13
C LEU A 290 11.78 30.61 -26.28
N PHE A 291 12.56 29.61 -25.87
CA PHE A 291 13.77 29.74 -25.07
C PHE A 291 15.03 30.13 -25.87
N LYS A 292 15.05 30.01 -27.20
CA LYS A 292 16.19 30.47 -28.01
C LYS A 292 16.28 32.00 -28.10
N ASP A 293 15.15 32.70 -27.96
CA ASP A 293 15.10 34.16 -28.13
C ASP A 293 15.30 34.93 -26.81
N LYS A 294 14.87 34.39 -25.66
CA LYS A 294 15.08 35.06 -24.35
C LYS A 294 16.51 34.99 -23.83
N VAL A 295 17.27 33.95 -24.17
CA VAL A 295 18.69 33.83 -23.74
C VAL A 295 19.57 34.83 -24.51
N ARG A 296 19.19 35.23 -25.73
CA ARG A 296 19.89 36.25 -26.51
C ARG A 296 19.52 37.69 -26.10
N ALA A 297 18.29 37.91 -25.61
CA ALA A 297 17.83 39.23 -25.18
C ALA A 297 18.34 39.65 -23.79
N SER A 298 18.68 38.68 -22.91
CA SER A 298 19.19 38.97 -21.56
C SER A 298 20.72 39.04 -21.45
N SER A 299 21.47 38.67 -22.50
CA SER A 299 22.94 38.66 -22.49
C SER A 299 23.59 39.99 -22.90
N VAL A 300 22.81 41.06 -23.12
CA VAL A 300 23.31 42.37 -23.61
C VAL A 300 23.18 43.49 -22.56
N GLY A 301 22.60 43.23 -21.38
CA GLY A 301 22.18 44.30 -20.45
C GLY A 301 22.89 44.42 -19.10
N GLU A 302 23.89 43.61 -18.77
CA GLU A 302 24.39 43.55 -17.38
C GLU A 302 25.91 43.40 -17.30
N ALA A 303 26.59 44.31 -18.01
CA ALA A 303 28.02 44.56 -17.86
C ALA A 303 28.23 46.03 -17.48
N ASP A 304 27.85 46.40 -16.26
CA ASP A 304 28.65 47.29 -15.44
C ASP A 304 28.08 47.41 -14.03
N LEU A 305 28.99 47.44 -13.04
CA LEU A 305 28.89 48.01 -11.69
C LEU A 305 29.36 47.07 -10.57
N SER A 306 30.60 47.37 -10.15
CA SER A 306 31.10 47.32 -8.77
C SER A 306 31.49 45.96 -8.18
N SER A 307 32.68 45.52 -8.57
CA SER A 307 33.64 44.87 -7.68
C SER A 307 34.22 45.88 -6.68
N GLN A 308 34.54 45.39 -5.48
CA GLN A 308 35.33 45.99 -4.39
C GLN A 308 34.51 46.61 -3.22
N GLY A 309 34.26 45.77 -2.21
CA GLY A 309 33.64 46.17 -0.92
C GLY A 309 33.08 45.03 -0.06
N GLY A 310 32.91 43.82 -0.60
CA GLY A 310 32.05 42.79 -0.01
C GLY A 310 32.70 41.59 0.69
N GLU A 311 34.02 41.50 0.87
CA GLU A 311 34.64 40.25 1.36
C GLU A 311 34.51 40.00 2.87
N TRP A 312 34.51 41.05 3.70
CA TRP A 312 34.36 40.93 5.15
C TRP A 312 32.89 40.73 5.56
N PHE A 313 31.96 41.43 4.89
CA PHE A 313 30.51 41.26 5.09
C PHE A 313 30.04 39.88 4.60
N ARG A 314 30.53 39.37 3.45
CA ARG A 314 30.21 38.02 2.95
C ARG A 314 30.58 36.93 3.95
N ARG A 315 31.77 36.97 4.57
CA ARG A 315 32.22 35.95 5.53
C ARG A 315 31.33 35.89 6.78
N GLY A 316 30.87 37.03 7.30
CA GLY A 316 29.94 37.11 8.44
C GLY A 316 28.54 36.56 8.14
N THR A 317 27.96 36.92 6.98
CA THR A 317 26.68 36.36 6.52
C THR A 317 26.75 34.88 6.16
N GLN A 318 27.89 34.41 5.63
CA GLN A 318 28.08 33.01 5.22
C GLN A 318 28.22 32.05 6.42
N ARG A 319 28.86 32.50 7.51
CA ARG A 319 28.94 31.72 8.76
C ARG A 319 27.58 31.62 9.46
N ARG A 320 26.79 32.70 9.45
CA ARG A 320 25.41 32.70 9.98
C ARG A 320 24.47 31.80 9.17
N SER A 321 24.59 31.79 7.85
CA SER A 321 23.82 30.90 6.96
C SER A 321 24.11 29.42 7.24
N PHE A 322 25.38 29.05 7.44
CA PHE A 322 25.75 27.66 7.77
C PHE A 322 25.25 27.21 9.14
N LEU A 323 25.37 28.06 10.17
CA LEU A 323 24.85 27.76 11.51
C LEU A 323 23.33 27.56 11.50
N GLN A 324 22.60 28.38 10.74
CA GLN A 324 21.16 28.18 10.56
C GLN A 324 20.84 26.86 9.86
N MET A 325 21.58 26.49 8.80
CA MET A 325 21.40 25.20 8.13
C MET A 325 21.70 24.02 9.06
N ALA A 326 22.78 24.10 9.83
CA ALA A 326 23.14 23.06 10.80
C ALA A 326 22.11 22.94 11.94
N MET A 327 21.58 24.06 12.42
CA MET A 327 20.50 24.09 13.41
C MET A 327 19.23 23.45 12.85
N VAL A 328 18.80 23.80 11.64
CA VAL A 328 17.63 23.19 10.99
C VAL A 328 17.86 21.69 10.74
N ALA A 329 19.07 21.28 10.38
CA ALA A 329 19.42 19.87 10.26
C ALA A 329 19.29 19.13 11.59
N GLY A 330 19.88 19.67 12.66
CA GLY A 330 19.79 19.11 14.01
C GLY A 330 18.36 19.04 14.52
N CYS A 331 17.57 20.12 14.37
CA CYS A 331 16.16 20.14 14.73
C CYS A 331 15.34 19.15 13.86
N GLY A 332 15.64 19.05 12.57
CA GLY A 332 14.96 18.11 11.67
C GLY A 332 15.18 16.66 12.09
N VAL A 333 16.43 16.27 12.36
CA VAL A 333 16.77 14.93 12.88
C VAL A 333 16.15 14.73 14.26
N GLY A 334 16.21 15.72 15.15
CA GLY A 334 15.61 15.66 16.48
C GLY A 334 14.09 15.42 16.43
N VAL A 335 13.35 16.20 15.63
CA VAL A 335 11.90 16.06 15.44
C VAL A 335 11.55 14.68 14.90
N VAL A 336 12.31 14.20 13.92
CA VAL A 336 12.09 12.87 13.33
C VAL A 336 12.47 11.74 14.28
N ALA A 337 13.43 11.94 15.19
CA ALA A 337 13.80 10.95 16.20
C ALA A 337 12.73 10.79 17.30
N LEU A 338 11.86 11.78 17.52
CA LEU A 338 10.82 11.73 18.57
C LEU A 338 9.90 10.52 18.42
N ALA A 339 9.49 10.17 17.20
CA ALA A 339 8.54 9.08 16.97
C ALA A 339 9.10 7.69 17.34
N PRO A 340 10.26 7.22 16.83
CA PRO A 340 10.82 5.94 17.24
C PRO A 340 11.21 5.92 18.71
N LEU A 341 11.73 7.03 19.26
CA LEU A 341 12.01 7.14 20.69
C LEU A 341 10.74 7.03 21.55
N TRP A 342 9.63 7.62 21.10
CA TRP A 342 8.35 7.47 21.78
C TRP A 342 7.86 6.02 21.72
N VAL A 343 7.97 5.36 20.57
CA VAL A 343 7.64 3.92 20.47
C VAL A 343 8.46 3.09 21.45
N MET A 344 9.75 3.36 21.58
CA MET A 344 10.63 2.67 22.55
C MET A 344 10.30 3.00 24.02
N ALA A 345 9.74 4.18 24.28
CA ALA A 345 9.36 4.62 25.62
C ALA A 345 7.93 4.21 26.01
N LEU A 346 7.13 3.65 25.09
CA LEU A 346 5.79 3.17 25.41
C LEU A 346 5.88 2.09 26.48
N PRO A 347 5.09 2.17 27.57
CA PRO A 347 5.07 1.12 28.56
C PRO A 347 4.61 -0.20 27.92
N PRO A 348 5.09 -1.36 28.41
CA PRO A 348 4.50 -2.64 28.05
C PRO A 348 2.99 -2.59 28.33
N SER A 349 2.21 -3.35 27.57
CA SER A 349 0.76 -3.44 27.82
C SER A 349 0.55 -3.77 29.31
N PRO A 350 -0.37 -3.10 30.02
CA PRO A 350 -0.79 -3.57 31.33
C PRO A 350 -1.16 -5.04 31.17
N GLN A 351 -0.41 -5.94 31.80
CA GLN A 351 -0.76 -7.36 31.79
C GLN A 351 -2.01 -7.50 32.67
N THR A 352 -3.15 -7.76 32.05
CA THR A 352 -4.37 -8.10 32.77
C THR A 352 -4.21 -9.53 33.28
N SER A 353 -3.46 -9.70 34.38
CA SER A 353 -3.26 -10.95 35.15
C SER A 353 -2.60 -12.15 34.43
N LEU A 354 -2.03 -13.04 35.25
CA LEU A 354 -1.34 -14.29 34.87
C LEU A 354 -2.29 -15.43 34.44
N ASP A 355 -3.58 -15.14 34.23
CA ASP A 355 -4.57 -16.15 33.83
C ASP A 355 -4.58 -16.37 32.30
N PRO A 356 -4.69 -17.61 31.83
CA PRO A 356 -4.72 -17.91 30.41
C PRO A 356 -6.07 -17.45 29.83
N SER A 357 -6.02 -16.35 29.07
CA SER A 357 -7.12 -15.77 28.29
C SER A 357 -8.21 -15.04 29.11
N PRO A 358 -8.36 -13.70 28.97
CA PRO A 358 -9.55 -12.97 29.41
C PRO A 358 -10.82 -13.35 28.62
N PHE A 359 -10.66 -14.20 27.61
CA PHE A 359 -11.72 -14.69 26.76
C PHE A 359 -12.20 -16.06 27.27
N THR A 360 -13.28 -16.06 28.03
CA THR A 360 -13.99 -17.27 28.48
C THR A 360 -15.21 -17.49 27.59
N LEU A 361 -15.23 -18.63 26.91
CA LEU A 361 -16.34 -19.05 26.08
C LEU A 361 -17.28 -19.94 26.89
N ALA A 362 -18.52 -19.50 27.06
CA ALA A 362 -19.60 -20.26 27.67
C ALA A 362 -20.69 -20.52 26.62
N VAL A 363 -20.99 -21.81 26.39
CA VAL A 363 -22.08 -22.23 25.51
C VAL A 363 -23.09 -23.02 26.34
N SER A 364 -24.35 -22.61 26.33
CA SER A 364 -25.43 -23.26 27.06
C SER A 364 -26.20 -24.26 26.18
N SER A 365 -26.94 -25.16 26.85
CA SER A 365 -27.94 -26.03 26.20
C SER A 365 -28.86 -25.21 25.28
N PRO A 366 -29.24 -25.72 24.08
CA PRO A 366 -29.11 -27.11 23.60
C PRO A 366 -27.77 -27.46 22.95
N TRP A 367 -26.84 -26.51 22.86
CA TRP A 367 -25.57 -26.70 22.15
C TRP A 367 -24.53 -27.38 23.03
N HIS A 368 -23.85 -28.39 22.49
CA HIS A 368 -22.80 -29.14 23.17
C HIS A 368 -21.54 -29.21 22.30
N ALA A 369 -20.38 -29.08 22.94
CA ALA A 369 -19.10 -29.17 22.25
C ALA A 369 -18.84 -30.62 21.80
N LEU A 370 -18.41 -30.79 20.56
CA LEU A 370 -17.87 -32.06 20.07
C LEU A 370 -16.45 -32.26 20.62
N SER A 371 -16.10 -33.50 20.96
CA SER A 371 -14.83 -33.85 21.59
C SER A 371 -13.62 -33.65 20.66
N ASP A 372 -13.80 -33.87 19.36
CA ASP A 372 -12.78 -33.66 18.33
C ASP A 372 -13.29 -32.70 17.25
N TYR A 373 -12.42 -31.81 16.77
CA TYR A 373 -12.71 -31.00 15.60
C TYR A 373 -12.47 -31.82 14.33
N ALA A 374 -13.55 -32.33 13.73
CA ALA A 374 -13.51 -33.06 12.46
C ALA A 374 -13.75 -32.14 11.22
N GLY A 375 -13.85 -30.83 11.43
CA GLY A 375 -14.16 -29.88 10.36
C GLY A 375 -12.99 -29.67 9.39
N ASN A 376 -13.33 -29.30 8.16
CA ASN A 376 -12.39 -28.96 7.08
C ASN A 376 -12.11 -27.45 6.97
N TRP A 377 -12.51 -26.67 7.96
CA TRP A 377 -12.33 -25.21 7.99
C TRP A 377 -11.18 -24.82 8.91
N THR A 378 -10.05 -24.50 8.28
CA THR A 378 -8.78 -24.20 8.97
C THR A 378 -8.34 -22.77 8.69
N PRO A 379 -8.91 -21.76 9.38
CA PRO A 379 -8.40 -20.40 9.33
C PRO A 379 -6.92 -20.31 9.70
N HIS A 380 -6.23 -19.31 9.15
CA HIS A 380 -4.83 -19.04 9.42
C HIS A 380 -4.68 -17.63 10.00
N PHE A 381 -4.20 -17.54 11.24
CA PHE A 381 -3.95 -16.28 11.95
C PHE A 381 -2.53 -16.31 12.50
N GLU A 382 -1.66 -15.50 11.89
CA GLU A 382 -0.24 -15.49 12.19
C GLU A 382 0.02 -14.73 13.50
N GLY A 383 0.87 -15.30 14.35
CA GLY A 383 1.30 -14.67 15.61
C GLY A 383 0.20 -14.54 16.68
N ALA A 384 -0.93 -15.24 16.56
CA ALA A 384 -1.92 -15.32 17.63
C ALA A 384 -1.36 -16.10 18.84
N ASP A 385 -1.59 -15.59 20.04
CA ASP A 385 -1.14 -16.22 21.29
C ASP A 385 -1.98 -17.45 21.64
N THR A 386 -3.24 -17.45 21.25
CA THR A 386 -4.16 -18.58 21.46
C THR A 386 -5.05 -18.72 20.24
N ILE A 387 -5.11 -19.93 19.69
CA ILE A 387 -6.05 -20.31 18.64
C ILE A 387 -6.93 -21.42 19.19
N LEU A 388 -8.24 -21.22 19.11
CA LEU A 388 -9.24 -22.19 19.51
C LEU A 388 -10.14 -22.50 18.30
N ILE A 389 -10.21 -23.78 17.96
CA ILE A 389 -11.13 -24.29 16.93
C ILE A 389 -11.98 -25.38 17.58
N LYS A 390 -13.30 -25.20 17.59
CA LYS A 390 -14.25 -26.16 18.18
C LYS A 390 -15.49 -26.30 17.31
N SER A 391 -16.09 -27.48 17.34
CA SER A 391 -17.43 -27.71 16.78
C SER A 391 -18.45 -27.85 17.90
N TYR A 392 -19.66 -27.35 17.67
CA TYR A 392 -20.81 -27.46 18.54
C TYR A 392 -21.97 -28.07 17.78
N THR A 393 -22.75 -28.92 18.46
CA THR A 393 -23.97 -29.50 17.91
C THR A 393 -25.13 -29.42 18.89
N ASP A 394 -26.34 -29.27 18.36
CA ASP A 394 -27.60 -29.44 19.09
C ASP A 394 -28.23 -30.83 18.86
N GLY A 395 -27.47 -31.74 18.22
CA GLY A 395 -27.90 -33.08 17.82
C GLY A 395 -28.47 -33.18 16.39
N ARG A 396 -28.72 -32.05 15.71
CA ARG A 396 -29.18 -32.02 14.30
C ARG A 396 -28.34 -31.13 13.42
N ARG A 397 -27.91 -29.99 13.96
CA ARG A 397 -27.17 -28.93 13.30
C ARG A 397 -25.77 -28.87 13.90
N GLU A 398 -24.81 -28.40 13.12
CA GLU A 398 -23.43 -28.21 13.56
C GLU A 398 -22.99 -26.75 13.29
N VAL A 399 -22.27 -26.18 14.25
CA VAL A 399 -21.62 -24.86 14.13
C VAL A 399 -20.15 -25.02 14.47
N HIS A 400 -19.29 -24.49 13.62
CA HIS A 400 -17.86 -24.40 13.87
C HIS A 400 -17.51 -23.03 14.40
N LEU A 401 -16.78 -22.98 15.51
CA LEU A 401 -16.25 -21.77 16.12
C LEU A 401 -14.74 -21.71 15.92
N PHE A 402 -14.28 -20.55 15.48
CA PHE A 402 -12.88 -20.15 15.42
C PHE A 402 -12.66 -18.92 16.28
N LEU A 403 -11.62 -18.93 17.10
CA LEU A 403 -11.18 -17.80 17.91
C LEU A 403 -9.66 -17.71 17.82
N ALA A 404 -9.15 -16.51 17.51
CA ALA A 404 -7.73 -16.20 17.66
C ALA A 404 -7.56 -14.98 18.55
N VAL A 405 -6.79 -15.13 19.63
CA VAL A 405 -6.55 -14.11 20.65
C VAL A 405 -5.12 -13.59 20.55
N TYR A 406 -4.99 -12.28 20.63
CA TYR A 406 -3.75 -11.51 20.64
C TYR A 406 -3.71 -10.72 21.95
N THR A 407 -2.90 -11.17 22.90
CA THR A 407 -2.66 -10.51 24.19
C THR A 407 -1.77 -9.28 24.02
N GLN A 408 -0.88 -9.30 23.03
CA GLN A 408 -0.08 -8.15 22.61
C GLN A 408 -0.12 -8.04 21.09
N GLN A 409 -0.41 -6.84 20.58
CA GLN A 409 -0.35 -6.57 19.16
C GLN A 409 0.97 -5.90 18.80
N GLN A 410 1.71 -6.46 17.86
CA GLN A 410 2.96 -5.88 17.36
C GLN A 410 3.23 -6.36 15.93
N GLN A 411 4.23 -5.81 15.25
CA GLN A 411 4.52 -6.21 13.89
C GLN A 411 4.81 -7.73 13.81
N GLY A 412 4.02 -8.47 13.01
CA GLY A 412 4.10 -9.93 12.90
C GLY A 412 3.24 -10.72 13.90
N SER A 413 2.54 -10.03 14.81
CA SER A 413 1.50 -10.56 15.69
C SER A 413 0.36 -9.54 15.70
N GLU A 414 -0.41 -9.55 14.63
CA GLU A 414 -1.38 -8.50 14.31
C GLU A 414 -2.76 -9.13 14.13
N LEU A 415 -3.77 -8.61 14.83
CA LEU A 415 -5.13 -9.09 14.69
C LEU A 415 -5.69 -8.88 13.27
N VAL A 416 -5.44 -7.68 12.73
CA VAL A 416 -5.85 -7.27 11.38
C VAL A 416 -4.59 -7.17 10.52
N SER A 417 -4.35 -8.19 9.69
CA SER A 417 -3.24 -8.33 8.75
C SER A 417 -3.73 -8.95 7.45
N GLU A 418 -3.06 -8.67 6.33
CA GLU A 418 -3.30 -9.32 5.04
C GLU A 418 -2.92 -10.82 5.07
N SER A 419 -2.02 -11.24 5.97
CA SER A 419 -1.66 -12.65 6.14
C SER A 419 -2.73 -13.47 6.87
N ASN A 420 -3.64 -12.82 7.58
CA ASN A 420 -4.70 -13.49 8.32
C ASN A 420 -5.89 -13.77 7.41
N THR A 421 -6.36 -15.01 7.39
CA THR A 421 -7.51 -15.41 6.59
C THR A 421 -8.40 -16.38 7.36
N LEU A 422 -9.70 -16.12 7.32
CA LEU A 422 -10.72 -17.08 7.73
C LEU A 422 -11.00 -18.13 6.64
N ILE A 423 -10.43 -17.97 5.44
CA ILE A 423 -10.72 -18.80 4.28
C ILE A 423 -9.41 -19.39 3.79
N ASP A 424 -9.21 -20.69 4.02
CA ASP A 424 -8.13 -21.44 3.37
C ASP A 424 -8.44 -21.59 1.88
N ARG A 425 -7.82 -20.74 1.07
CA ARG A 425 -8.06 -20.65 -0.38
C ARG A 425 -7.66 -21.90 -1.16
N ASN A 426 -6.92 -22.83 -0.54
CA ASN A 426 -6.60 -24.12 -1.16
C ASN A 426 -7.79 -25.09 -1.11
N ARG A 427 -8.67 -24.95 -0.11
CA ARG A 427 -9.81 -25.85 0.14
C ARG A 427 -11.17 -25.18 -0.11
N TRP A 428 -11.22 -23.87 0.05
CA TRP A 428 -12.45 -23.09 0.03
C TRP A 428 -12.37 -21.98 -1.01
N LYS A 429 -13.40 -21.91 -1.84
CA LYS A 429 -13.59 -20.83 -2.81
C LYS A 429 -14.51 -19.78 -2.19
N LEU A 430 -14.05 -18.53 -2.14
CA LEU A 430 -14.89 -17.41 -1.73
C LEU A 430 -15.84 -17.05 -2.88
N MET A 431 -17.15 -17.19 -2.65
CA MET A 431 -18.19 -16.95 -3.65
C MET A 431 -18.67 -15.49 -3.60
N SER A 432 -18.96 -14.99 -2.40
CA SER A 432 -19.38 -13.62 -2.18
C SER A 432 -19.14 -13.19 -0.73
N GLU A 433 -19.08 -11.88 -0.52
CA GLU A 433 -19.00 -11.28 0.82
C GLU A 433 -20.09 -10.23 0.98
N GLY A 434 -20.59 -10.11 2.21
CA GLY A 434 -21.62 -9.18 2.60
C GLY A 434 -21.43 -8.71 4.04
N ARG A 435 -22.41 -7.96 4.52
CA ARG A 435 -22.54 -7.52 5.90
C ARG A 435 -23.96 -7.78 6.35
N ARG A 436 -24.10 -8.17 7.62
CA ARG A 436 -25.42 -8.44 8.21
C ARG A 436 -25.47 -7.87 9.62
N GLU A 437 -26.57 -7.21 9.96
CA GLU A 437 -26.85 -6.86 11.36
C GLU A 437 -27.40 -8.08 12.09
N THR A 438 -26.85 -8.37 13.26
CA THR A 438 -27.30 -9.43 14.15
C THR A 438 -27.08 -9.03 15.61
N LEU A 439 -27.51 -9.87 16.55
CA LEU A 439 -27.28 -9.67 17.98
C LEU A 439 -26.17 -10.61 18.45
N VAL A 440 -25.05 -10.05 18.89
CA VAL A 440 -23.98 -10.79 19.57
C VAL A 440 -24.02 -10.40 21.05
N GLU A 441 -24.28 -11.36 21.93
CA GLU A 441 -24.48 -11.11 23.38
C GLU A 441 -25.57 -10.06 23.68
N ASN A 442 -26.66 -10.04 22.90
CA ASN A 442 -27.73 -9.01 22.94
C ASN A 442 -27.30 -7.60 22.50
N TYR A 443 -26.11 -7.44 21.92
CA TYR A 443 -25.66 -6.18 21.32
C TYR A 443 -25.84 -6.21 19.80
N PRO A 444 -26.48 -5.17 19.21
CA PRO A 444 -26.59 -5.05 17.76
C PRO A 444 -25.21 -4.78 17.16
N LEU A 445 -24.75 -5.73 16.35
CA LEU A 445 -23.46 -5.71 15.69
C LEU A 445 -23.65 -6.02 14.20
N THR A 446 -22.98 -5.24 13.34
CA THR A 446 -22.81 -5.64 11.95
C THR A 446 -21.68 -6.66 11.87
N VAL A 447 -21.96 -7.88 11.41
CA VAL A 447 -20.95 -8.92 11.19
C VAL A 447 -20.57 -9.01 9.72
N ARG A 448 -19.32 -9.39 9.43
CA ARG A 448 -18.87 -9.71 8.07
C ARG A 448 -19.39 -11.10 7.71
N GLU A 449 -20.08 -11.19 6.59
CA GLU A 449 -20.68 -12.42 6.08
C GLU A 449 -19.89 -12.90 4.86
N SER A 450 -19.28 -14.08 4.91
CA SER A 450 -18.51 -14.66 3.80
C SER A 450 -19.12 -15.98 3.38
N TYR A 451 -19.54 -16.06 2.13
CA TYR A 451 -20.06 -17.27 1.50
C TYR A 451 -18.92 -18.04 0.86
N ILE A 452 -18.63 -19.22 1.37
CA ILE A 452 -17.55 -20.06 0.86
C ILE A 452 -18.08 -21.41 0.39
N ARG A 453 -17.43 -21.98 -0.62
CA ARG A 453 -17.80 -23.28 -1.18
C ARG A 453 -16.57 -24.18 -1.26
N SER A 454 -16.66 -25.37 -0.67
CA SER A 454 -15.71 -26.45 -0.88
C SER A 454 -16.26 -27.41 -1.95
N GLU A 455 -15.48 -28.42 -2.34
CA GLU A 455 -15.98 -29.50 -3.20
C GLU A 455 -17.10 -30.32 -2.52
N MET A 456 -17.15 -30.33 -1.19
CA MET A 456 -18.09 -31.15 -0.42
C MET A 456 -19.39 -30.42 -0.07
N ALA A 457 -19.30 -29.16 0.36
CA ALA A 457 -20.48 -28.39 0.82
C ALA A 457 -20.25 -26.86 0.74
N PRO A 458 -21.33 -26.08 0.57
CA PRO A 458 -21.29 -24.65 0.78
C PRO A 458 -21.44 -24.31 2.27
N ARG A 459 -20.77 -23.24 2.68
CA ARG A 459 -20.65 -22.81 4.09
C ARG A 459 -20.80 -21.30 4.20
N LEU A 460 -21.48 -20.87 5.25
CA LEU A 460 -21.59 -19.48 5.64
C LEU A 460 -20.66 -19.21 6.81
N VAL A 461 -19.84 -18.17 6.72
CA VAL A 461 -18.94 -17.74 7.80
C VAL A 461 -19.29 -16.33 8.23
N TRP A 462 -19.53 -16.13 9.52
CA TRP A 462 -19.65 -14.81 10.14
C TRP A 462 -18.43 -14.49 10.97
N SER A 463 -17.96 -13.25 10.90
CA SER A 463 -16.81 -12.82 11.68
C SER A 463 -16.85 -11.38 12.13
N TRP A 464 -16.21 -11.12 13.26
CA TRP A 464 -16.01 -9.81 13.84
C TRP A 464 -14.75 -9.79 14.72
N TYR A 465 -14.32 -8.57 15.06
CA TYR A 465 -13.21 -8.30 15.94
C TYR A 465 -13.72 -7.82 17.30
N TRP A 466 -12.96 -8.17 18.34
CA TRP A 466 -13.06 -7.61 19.67
C TRP A 466 -11.72 -6.96 20.03
N LEU A 467 -11.73 -5.70 20.47
CA LEU A 467 -10.53 -4.97 20.89
C LEU A 467 -10.85 -4.13 22.13
N GLY A 468 -10.17 -4.40 23.24
CA GLY A 468 -10.29 -3.59 24.47
C GLY A 468 -11.74 -3.33 24.92
N GLY A 469 -12.61 -4.36 24.83
CA GLY A 469 -14.03 -4.25 25.20
C GLY A 469 -14.97 -3.70 24.12
N HIS A 470 -14.45 -3.36 22.93
CA HIS A 470 -15.24 -2.91 21.78
C HIS A 470 -15.36 -3.99 20.70
N MET A 471 -16.55 -4.17 20.13
CA MET A 471 -16.78 -5.06 18.99
C MET A 471 -16.94 -4.27 17.68
N THR A 472 -16.39 -4.79 16.58
CA THR A 472 -16.61 -4.26 15.23
C THR A 472 -16.25 -5.31 14.17
N SER A 473 -16.94 -5.32 13.03
CA SER A 473 -16.51 -6.13 11.87
C SER A 473 -15.62 -5.35 10.88
N ASN A 474 -15.38 -4.07 11.13
CA ASN A 474 -14.66 -3.20 10.20
C ASN A 474 -13.18 -3.13 10.57
N ALA A 475 -12.34 -3.65 9.67
CA ALA A 475 -10.88 -3.68 9.84
C ALA A 475 -10.28 -2.29 10.10
N TYR A 476 -10.79 -1.23 9.45
CA TYR A 476 -10.29 0.13 9.66
C TYR A 476 -10.68 0.67 11.04
N VAL A 477 -11.91 0.39 11.50
CA VAL A 477 -12.36 0.76 12.85
C VAL A 477 -11.56 0.01 13.91
N ALA A 478 -11.28 -1.28 13.69
CA ALA A 478 -10.40 -2.06 14.55
C ALA A 478 -8.99 -1.43 14.66
N LYS A 479 -8.41 -0.96 13.55
CA LYS A 479 -7.12 -0.23 13.57
C LYS A 479 -7.20 1.11 14.32
N LEU A 480 -8.32 1.83 14.23
CA LEU A 480 -8.53 3.07 15.00
C LEU A 480 -8.65 2.80 16.50
N LEU A 481 -9.38 1.75 16.88
CA LEU A 481 -9.47 1.29 18.26
C LEU A 481 -8.09 0.87 18.78
N GLN A 482 -7.30 0.16 17.97
CA GLN A 482 -5.91 -0.16 18.30
C GLN A 482 -5.08 1.12 18.53
N ALA A 483 -5.18 2.13 17.66
CA ALA A 483 -4.47 3.40 17.88
C ALA A 483 -4.86 4.06 19.21
N LYS A 484 -6.15 4.02 19.56
CA LYS A 484 -6.69 4.55 20.82
C LYS A 484 -6.04 3.87 22.02
N THR A 485 -5.88 2.54 22.01
CA THR A 485 -5.29 1.83 23.16
C THR A 485 -3.83 2.24 23.41
N TYR A 486 -3.05 2.50 22.36
CA TYR A 486 -1.68 3.01 22.50
C TYR A 486 -1.62 4.47 22.98
N LEU A 487 -2.54 5.32 22.53
CA LEU A 487 -2.54 6.74 22.88
C LEU A 487 -3.01 6.99 24.33
N PHE A 488 -3.97 6.19 24.82
CA PHE A 488 -4.57 6.37 26.14
C PHE A 488 -4.10 5.35 27.18
N GLY A 489 -3.21 4.42 26.82
CA GLY A 489 -2.68 3.41 27.74
C GLY A 489 -3.70 2.35 28.16
N GLU A 490 -4.72 2.10 27.34
CA GLU A 490 -5.72 1.05 27.57
C GLU A 490 -5.13 -0.34 27.25
N ALA A 491 -5.82 -1.41 27.68
CA ALA A 491 -5.42 -2.79 27.38
C ALA A 491 -5.34 -3.03 25.87
N ARG A 492 -4.28 -3.72 25.41
CA ARG A 492 -3.96 -3.90 23.99
C ARG A 492 -4.45 -5.24 23.42
N GLU A 493 -5.24 -5.96 24.21
CA GLU A 493 -5.80 -7.24 23.85
C GLU A 493 -6.80 -7.11 22.70
N GLY A 494 -6.76 -8.09 21.81
CA GLY A 494 -7.73 -8.20 20.73
C GLY A 494 -7.98 -9.65 20.36
N ALA A 495 -9.14 -9.92 19.80
CA ALA A 495 -9.50 -11.23 19.30
C ALA A 495 -10.30 -11.12 18.00
N VAL A 496 -10.19 -12.15 17.17
CA VAL A 496 -11.11 -12.36 16.05
C VAL A 496 -11.97 -13.56 16.39
N ILE A 497 -13.28 -13.41 16.17
CA ILE A 497 -14.24 -14.49 16.33
C ILE A 497 -14.82 -14.79 14.96
N GLY A 498 -14.83 -16.07 14.61
CA GLY A 498 -15.48 -16.59 13.42
C GLY A 498 -16.42 -17.72 13.79
N ILE A 499 -17.65 -17.69 13.32
CA ILE A 499 -18.59 -18.82 13.41
C ILE A 499 -19.01 -19.24 12.02
N ALA A 500 -19.19 -20.54 11.80
CA ALA A 500 -19.53 -21.08 10.50
C ALA A 500 -20.55 -22.22 10.58
N ALA A 501 -21.45 -22.28 9.61
CA ALA A 501 -22.43 -23.34 9.44
C ALA A 501 -22.56 -23.74 7.96
N ASP A 502 -22.69 -25.03 7.71
CA ASP A 502 -22.99 -25.55 6.37
C ASP A 502 -24.48 -25.39 6.06
N TYR A 503 -24.82 -25.32 4.77
CA TYR A 503 -26.22 -25.31 4.32
C TYR A 503 -26.41 -26.17 3.07
N GLY A 504 -27.62 -26.70 2.88
CA GLY A 504 -27.92 -27.51 1.69
C GLY A 504 -28.41 -26.67 0.52
N TYR A 505 -29.56 -26.01 0.72
CA TYR A 505 -30.30 -25.35 -0.36
C TYR A 505 -30.25 -23.82 -0.32
N SER A 506 -30.27 -23.24 0.87
CA SER A 506 -30.33 -21.79 1.05
C SER A 506 -29.42 -21.33 2.18
N SER A 507 -28.74 -20.20 1.97
CA SER A 507 -27.97 -19.54 3.01
C SER A 507 -28.80 -19.13 4.23
N SER A 508 -30.11 -18.89 4.06
CA SER A 508 -31.02 -18.56 5.16
C SER A 508 -31.09 -19.66 6.22
N GLU A 509 -30.84 -20.92 5.85
CA GLU A 509 -30.75 -22.03 6.79
C GLU A 509 -29.58 -21.81 7.75
N ALA A 510 -28.38 -21.60 7.21
CA ALA A 510 -27.18 -21.32 8.00
C ALA A 510 -27.32 -20.04 8.83
N VAL A 511 -27.94 -18.98 8.30
CA VAL A 511 -28.23 -17.75 9.07
C VAL A 511 -29.00 -18.07 10.35
N ASN A 512 -30.11 -18.81 10.24
CA ASN A 512 -30.93 -19.18 11.39
C ASN A 512 -30.17 -20.04 12.41
N VAL A 513 -29.29 -20.93 11.94
CA VAL A 513 -28.44 -21.75 12.82
C VAL A 513 -27.45 -20.88 13.60
N LEU A 514 -26.80 -19.94 12.92
CA LEU A 514 -25.81 -19.06 13.55
C LEU A 514 -26.46 -18.08 14.55
N GLU A 515 -27.63 -17.53 14.24
CA GLU A 515 -28.38 -16.66 15.18
C GLU A 515 -28.81 -17.42 16.44
N ASP A 516 -29.34 -18.63 16.27
CA ASP A 516 -29.73 -19.50 17.40
C ASP A 516 -28.51 -19.87 18.26
N PHE A 517 -27.37 -20.18 17.64
CA PHE A 517 -26.13 -20.44 18.37
C PHE A 517 -25.64 -19.23 19.17
N LEU A 518 -25.72 -18.02 18.59
CA LEU A 518 -25.32 -16.77 19.26
C LEU A 518 -26.20 -16.44 20.48
N GLN A 519 -27.49 -16.80 20.47
CA GLN A 519 -28.37 -16.62 21.63
C GLN A 519 -27.97 -17.48 22.84
N HIS A 520 -27.27 -18.59 22.60
CA HIS A 520 -26.82 -19.54 23.62
C HIS A 520 -25.33 -19.46 23.90
N THR A 521 -24.64 -18.46 23.34
CA THR A 521 -23.17 -18.31 23.47
C THR A 521 -22.82 -16.97 24.10
N SER A 522 -21.93 -17.02 25.08
CA SER A 522 -21.25 -15.87 25.67
C SER A 522 -19.74 -16.04 25.46
N PHE A 523 -19.10 -15.00 24.96
CA PHE A 523 -17.72 -14.94 24.53
C PHE A 523 -16.82 -14.24 25.58
N ILE A 524 -17.39 -13.59 26.61
CA ILE A 524 -16.65 -12.70 27.51
C ILE A 524 -17.13 -12.83 28.96
N GLN A 525 -16.35 -13.46 29.85
CA GLN A 525 -16.63 -13.47 31.30
C GLN A 525 -15.47 -12.98 32.20
N ALA A 526 -14.40 -12.37 31.69
CA ALA A 526 -13.28 -11.93 32.55
C ALA A 526 -13.21 -10.42 32.87
N THR A 527 -13.97 -9.55 32.20
CA THR A 527 -14.04 -8.12 32.58
C THR A 527 -15.47 -7.76 32.97
N ASN A 528 -15.66 -7.22 34.17
CA ASN A 528 -16.95 -6.77 34.73
C ASN A 528 -17.60 -5.59 33.96
N SER A 529 -17.38 -5.49 32.66
CA SER A 529 -17.93 -4.46 31.79
C SER A 529 -18.48 -5.10 30.54
N ALA A 530 -19.79 -4.95 30.35
CA ALA A 530 -20.47 -5.42 29.16
C ALA A 530 -19.84 -4.79 27.88
N PRO A 531 -19.76 -5.55 26.77
CA PRO A 531 -19.14 -5.05 25.55
C PRO A 531 -19.85 -3.80 25.05
N LYS A 532 -19.09 -2.88 24.47
CA LYS A 532 -19.61 -1.61 23.94
C LYS A 532 -19.48 -1.61 22.43
N LYS A 533 -20.49 -1.07 21.74
CA LYS A 533 -20.37 -0.76 20.31
C LYS A 533 -19.18 0.19 20.10
N SER A 534 -18.49 0.04 18.97
CA SER A 534 -17.43 0.99 18.60
C SER A 534 -17.97 2.43 18.62
N PRO A 535 -17.24 3.39 19.25
CA PRO A 535 -17.63 4.81 19.23
C PRO A 535 -17.53 5.42 17.83
N PHE A 536 -16.93 4.71 16.86
CA PHE A 536 -16.72 5.18 15.49
C PHE A 536 -17.75 4.61 14.48
N GLY A 537 -18.72 3.81 14.94
CA GLY A 537 -19.63 3.06 14.06
C GLY A 537 -18.99 1.80 13.46
N ASP A 538 -19.77 1.07 12.65
CA ASP A 538 -19.35 -0.12 11.89
C ASP A 538 -19.17 0.20 10.39
#